data_AF-A0A8C5QII8-F1
#
_entry.id   AF-A0A8C5QII8-F1
#
_cell.length_a   1.000
_cell.length_b   1.000
_cell.length_c   1.000
_cell.angle_alpha   90.00
_cell.angle_beta   90.00
_cell.angle_gamma   90.00
#
_symmetry.space_group_name_H-M   'P 1'
#
loop_
_entity.id
_entity.type
_entity.pdbx_description
1 polymer ?
#
loop_
_entity_poly.entity_id
_entity_poly.type
_entity_poly.pdbx_seq_one_letter_code
_entity_poly.pdbx_strand_id
1 'polypeptide(L)'
;MAAFSRREFYEQLLNGCIIPTAQQGVEQIWVLLVLCLACRLLWRLALPCQLKHLLTIAGGFFCLYHFFQLQMIWVVLLSLLCYLVLFLCRHSQHRGVLLSITILIYLLMGEMHMVDTISWHKMRGAQMIVAMKAVSLGFDVDRGAVRSIPSPVAFMGYVYFVGTVIFGPWISFTSYLQAVKGQRLSLRWSWRVFRSLVLSLVCLLVSTCVSPYLFPYFIPLYIPFSHSPCVQLYLYNLLALQVAPAYENASSFHFSNYFVGFLSEVTALLSGAGFSEEKDHVEW
;
A
#
# COMPACT_ATOMS: atom_id res chain seq x y z
N MET A 1 40.27 2.05 8.56
CA MET A 1 39.00 2.69 9.00
C MET A 1 38.99 2.64 10.51
N ALA A 2 38.91 3.79 11.18
CA ALA A 2 38.90 3.83 12.65
C ALA A 2 37.70 3.03 13.17
N ALA A 3 37.93 2.14 14.13
CA ALA A 3 36.86 1.43 14.80
C ALA A 3 36.03 2.46 15.57
N PHE A 4 34.86 2.84 15.04
CA PHE A 4 33.91 3.68 15.76
C PHE A 4 33.69 3.09 17.15
N SER A 5 33.73 3.93 18.18
CA SER A 5 33.24 3.48 19.48
C SER A 5 31.76 3.11 19.32
N ARG A 6 31.31 2.04 19.99
CA ARG A 6 29.90 1.60 19.91
C ARG A 6 28.91 2.75 20.15
N ARG A 7 29.27 3.72 21.01
CA ARG A 7 28.46 4.92 21.28
C ARG A 7 28.33 5.84 20.08
N GLU A 8 29.43 6.20 19.42
CA GLU A 8 29.42 7.08 18.24
C GLU A 8 28.61 6.45 17.09
N PHE A 9 28.69 5.13 16.92
CA PHE A 9 27.88 4.41 15.93
C PHE A 9 26.37 4.52 16.22
N TYR A 10 25.94 4.28 17.47
CA TYR A 10 24.52 4.42 17.83
C TYR A 10 24.03 5.87 17.73
N GLU A 11 24.85 6.85 18.09
CA GLU A 11 24.49 8.26 17.94
C GLU A 11 24.34 8.67 16.47
N GLN A 12 25.24 8.21 15.59
CA GLN A 12 25.12 8.42 14.15
C GLN A 12 23.91 7.70 13.55
N LEU A 13 23.62 6.47 13.97
CA LEU A 13 22.45 5.73 13.49
C LEU A 13 21.15 6.41 13.92
N LEU A 14 21.06 6.84 15.18
CA LEU A 14 19.87 7.47 15.73
C LEU A 14 19.63 8.86 15.11
N ASN A 15 20.62 9.74 15.18
CA ASN A 15 20.48 11.13 14.73
C ASN A 15 20.62 11.27 13.20
N GLY A 16 21.38 10.39 12.56
CA GLY A 16 21.65 10.45 11.13
C GLY A 16 20.64 9.70 10.26
N CYS A 17 19.98 8.66 10.77
CA CYS A 17 19.02 7.87 9.97
C CYS A 17 17.67 7.67 10.64
N ILE A 18 17.61 7.15 11.87
CA ILE A 18 16.33 6.71 12.46
C ILE A 18 15.35 7.87 12.63
N ILE A 19 15.77 8.97 13.26
CA ILE A 19 14.92 10.14 13.48
C ILE A 19 14.47 10.78 12.16
N PRO A 20 15.36 11.14 11.21
CA PRO A 20 14.94 11.77 9.97
C PRO A 20 14.06 10.86 9.11
N THR A 21 14.36 9.56 9.02
CA THR A 21 13.53 8.60 8.29
C THR A 21 12.13 8.48 8.90
N ALA A 22 12.03 8.39 10.23
CA ALA A 22 10.73 8.33 10.90
C ALA A 22 9.92 9.61 10.68
N GLN A 23 10.56 10.78 10.79
CA GLN A 23 9.92 12.07 10.54
C GLN A 23 9.43 12.18 9.10
N GLN A 24 10.28 11.89 8.12
CA GLN A 24 9.91 11.90 6.70
C GLN A 24 8.78 10.92 6.39
N GLY A 25 8.83 9.71 6.95
CA GLY A 25 7.77 8.72 6.79
C GLY A 25 6.42 9.23 7.31
N VAL A 26 6.41 9.85 8.50
CA VAL A 26 5.19 10.44 9.08
C VAL A 26 4.70 11.63 8.26
N GLU A 27 5.60 12.54 7.86
CA GLU A 27 5.26 13.72 7.04
C GLU A 27 4.62 13.36 5.70
N GLN A 28 4.96 12.22 5.12
CA GLN A 28 4.36 11.77 3.87
C GLN A 28 2.98 11.12 4.04
N ILE A 29 2.73 10.44 5.17
CA ILE A 29 1.51 9.63 5.34
C ILE A 29 0.44 10.27 6.23
N TRP A 30 0.79 11.26 7.06
CA TRP A 30 -0.13 11.78 8.09
C TRP A 30 -1.44 12.32 7.49
N VAL A 31 -1.38 13.01 6.35
CA VAL A 31 -2.57 13.53 5.66
C VAL A 31 -3.54 12.40 5.33
N LEU A 32 -3.02 11.28 4.80
CA LEU A 32 -3.82 10.11 4.46
C LEU A 32 -4.45 9.48 5.70
N LEU A 33 -3.69 9.35 6.80
CA LEU A 33 -4.19 8.79 8.06
C LEU A 33 -5.31 9.65 8.67
N VAL A 34 -5.13 10.97 8.68
CA VAL A 34 -6.14 11.93 9.15
C VAL A 34 -7.40 11.85 8.31
N LEU A 35 -7.28 11.79 6.98
CA LEU A 35 -8.42 11.65 6.09
C LEU A 35 -9.15 10.32 6.29
N CYS A 36 -8.44 9.21 6.43
CA CYS A 36 -9.06 7.91 6.72
C CYS A 36 -9.89 7.97 8.02
N LEU A 37 -9.32 8.55 9.08
CA LEU A 37 -10.00 8.70 10.36
C LEU A 37 -11.19 9.66 10.26
N ALA A 38 -11.02 10.82 9.63
CA ALA A 38 -12.06 11.81 9.44
C ALA A 38 -13.25 11.23 8.67
N CYS A 39 -12.97 10.54 7.56
CA CYS A 39 -14.02 9.86 6.81
C CYS A 39 -14.70 8.78 7.66
N ARG A 40 -13.96 8.05 8.52
CA ARG A 40 -14.55 7.09 9.48
C ARG A 40 -15.51 7.72 10.48
N LEU A 41 -15.17 8.89 11.00
CA LEU A 41 -16.05 9.64 11.88
C LEU A 41 -17.29 10.14 11.12
N LEU A 42 -17.14 10.56 9.86
CA LEU A 42 -18.27 10.99 9.02
C LEU A 42 -19.25 9.85 8.71
N TRP A 43 -18.78 8.62 8.44
CA TRP A 43 -19.69 7.49 8.17
C TRP A 43 -20.51 7.06 9.39
N ARG A 44 -20.09 7.42 10.60
CA ARG A 44 -20.89 7.22 11.83
C ARG A 44 -22.07 8.17 11.94
N LEU A 45 -22.05 9.31 11.24
CA LEU A 45 -23.18 10.20 11.17
C LEU A 45 -24.30 9.55 10.35
N ALA A 46 -25.56 9.81 10.71
CA ALA A 46 -26.75 9.31 10.01
C ALA A 46 -26.97 10.04 8.67
N LEU A 47 -25.97 10.00 7.79
CA LEU A 47 -25.99 10.61 6.46
C LEU A 47 -26.64 9.65 5.45
N PRO A 48 -27.32 10.19 4.41
CA PRO A 48 -27.87 9.36 3.34
C PRO A 48 -26.75 8.67 2.54
N CYS A 49 -27.06 7.48 2.02
CA CYS A 49 -26.08 6.61 1.35
C CYS A 49 -25.35 7.32 0.17
N GLN A 50 -26.09 8.07 -0.65
CA GLN A 50 -25.51 8.82 -1.77
C GLN A 50 -24.50 9.88 -1.32
N LEU A 51 -24.79 10.59 -0.23
CA LEU A 51 -23.87 11.59 0.31
C LEU A 51 -22.60 10.94 0.86
N LYS A 52 -22.72 9.77 1.50
CA LYS A 52 -21.55 9.01 1.96
C LYS A 52 -20.63 8.63 0.79
N HIS A 53 -21.18 8.19 -0.33
CA HIS A 53 -20.41 7.89 -1.54
C HIS A 53 -19.79 9.14 -2.18
N LEU A 54 -20.51 10.26 -2.23
CA LEU A 54 -19.96 11.51 -2.75
C LEU A 54 -18.80 12.04 -1.89
N LEU A 55 -18.92 11.93 -0.56
CA LEU A 55 -17.84 12.28 0.36
C LEU A 55 -16.63 11.36 0.22
N THR A 56 -16.83 10.05 -0.01
CA THR A 56 -15.70 9.14 -0.27
C THR A 56 -15.02 9.45 -1.60
N ILE A 57 -15.78 9.77 -2.64
CA ILE A 57 -15.25 10.23 -3.93
C ILE A 57 -14.42 11.50 -3.71
N ALA A 58 -14.96 12.53 -3.06
CA ALA A 58 -14.26 13.79 -2.83
C ALA A 58 -12.97 13.59 -2.03
N GLY A 59 -13.02 12.78 -0.95
CA GLY A 59 -11.84 12.45 -0.15
C GLY A 59 -10.79 11.66 -0.94
N GLY A 60 -11.23 10.72 -1.79
CA GLY A 60 -10.35 9.93 -2.64
C GLY A 60 -9.68 10.76 -3.74
N PHE A 61 -10.42 11.66 -4.38
CA PHE A 61 -9.89 12.63 -5.34
C PHE A 61 -8.88 13.57 -4.68
N PHE A 62 -9.15 14.06 -3.47
CA PHE A 62 -8.21 14.87 -2.70
C PHE A 62 -6.92 14.09 -2.41
N CYS A 63 -7.02 12.83 -1.97
CA CYS A 63 -5.84 11.99 -1.75
C CYS A 63 -5.03 11.78 -3.03
N LEU A 64 -5.70 11.43 -4.14
CA LEU A 64 -5.05 11.25 -5.44
C LEU A 64 -4.33 12.53 -5.88
N TYR A 65 -4.95 13.69 -5.74
CA TYR A 65 -4.34 14.97 -6.07
C TYR A 65 -3.14 15.29 -5.16
N HIS A 66 -3.26 15.04 -3.86
CA HIS A 66 -2.17 15.29 -2.90
C HIS A 66 -0.90 14.48 -3.24
N PHE A 67 -1.05 13.17 -3.50
CA PHE A 67 0.08 12.28 -3.79
C PHE A 67 0.58 12.36 -5.24
N PHE A 68 -0.33 12.41 -6.21
CA PHE A 68 -0.03 12.32 -7.64
C PHE A 68 -0.23 13.62 -8.42
N GLN A 69 -0.65 14.72 -7.80
CA GLN A 69 -0.81 16.01 -8.49
C GLN A 69 -1.59 15.87 -9.81
N LEU A 70 -1.07 16.38 -10.93
CA LEU A 70 -1.70 16.22 -12.25
C LEU A 70 -1.64 14.78 -12.80
N GLN A 71 -0.73 13.94 -12.31
CA GLN A 71 -0.63 12.55 -12.76
C GLN A 71 -1.86 11.70 -12.38
N MET A 72 -2.70 12.16 -11.44
CA MET A 72 -3.96 11.50 -11.10
C MET A 72 -4.90 11.30 -12.31
N ILE A 73 -4.76 12.11 -13.37
CA ILE A 73 -5.59 12.03 -14.59
C ILE A 73 -5.55 10.61 -15.17
N TRP A 74 -4.40 9.93 -15.15
CA TRP A 74 -4.27 8.57 -15.68
C TRP A 74 -5.01 7.52 -14.85
N VAL A 75 -5.05 7.69 -13.53
CA VAL A 75 -5.83 6.83 -12.62
C VAL A 75 -7.32 7.06 -12.84
N VAL A 76 -7.72 8.32 -13.01
CA VAL A 76 -9.11 8.71 -13.29
C VAL A 76 -9.56 8.17 -14.64
N LEU A 77 -8.75 8.32 -15.69
CA LEU A 77 -9.04 7.81 -17.02
C LEU A 77 -9.22 6.29 -17.02
N LEU A 78 -8.37 5.54 -16.32
CA LEU A 78 -8.52 4.10 -16.14
C LEU A 78 -9.87 3.76 -15.48
N SER A 79 -10.25 4.46 -14.40
CA SER A 79 -11.52 4.19 -13.72
C SER A 79 -12.75 4.51 -14.58
N LEU A 80 -12.70 5.56 -15.41
CA LEU A 80 -13.76 5.90 -16.37
C LEU A 80 -13.86 4.85 -17.47
N LEU A 81 -12.73 4.40 -18.00
CA LEU A 81 -12.66 3.32 -18.98
C LEU A 81 -13.25 2.02 -18.39
N CYS A 82 -12.91 1.68 -17.15
CA CYS A 82 -13.46 0.51 -16.48
C CYS A 82 -14.98 0.55 -16.37
N TYR A 83 -15.54 1.69 -15.93
CA TYR A 83 -16.98 1.86 -15.83
C TYR A 83 -17.66 1.83 -17.20
N LEU A 84 -17.05 2.46 -18.22
CA LEU A 84 -17.56 2.45 -19.58
C LEU A 84 -17.66 1.02 -20.13
N VAL A 85 -16.62 0.21 -19.96
CA VAL A 85 -16.64 -1.20 -20.39
C VAL A 85 -17.72 -1.98 -19.65
N LEU A 86 -17.83 -1.83 -18.32
CA LEU A 86 -18.90 -2.47 -17.54
C LEU A 86 -20.29 -2.06 -18.04
N PHE A 87 -20.48 -0.78 -18.35
CA PHE A 87 -21.74 -0.23 -18.85
C PHE A 87 -22.09 -0.74 -20.25
N LEU A 88 -21.13 -0.71 -21.19
CA LEU A 88 -21.32 -1.21 -22.56
C LEU A 88 -21.57 -2.71 -22.58
N CYS A 89 -20.88 -3.47 -21.73
CA CYS A 89 -21.02 -4.91 -21.61
C CYS A 89 -22.15 -5.33 -20.66
N ARG A 90 -23.06 -4.44 -20.26
CA ARG A 90 -24.10 -4.74 -19.25
C ARG A 90 -25.01 -5.93 -19.55
N HIS A 91 -25.12 -6.31 -20.82
CA HIS A 91 -25.92 -7.46 -21.28
C HIS A 91 -25.08 -8.71 -21.59
N SER A 92 -23.75 -8.60 -21.61
CA SER A 92 -22.85 -9.73 -21.83
C SER A 92 -22.73 -10.60 -20.57
N GLN A 93 -22.37 -11.87 -20.75
CA GLN A 93 -22.08 -12.84 -19.66
C GLN A 93 -20.58 -12.91 -19.33
N HIS A 94 -19.72 -12.20 -20.08
CA HIS A 94 -18.26 -12.25 -19.94
C HIS A 94 -17.67 -10.86 -19.62
N ARG A 95 -18.31 -10.09 -18.73
CA ARG A 95 -17.96 -8.69 -18.47
C ARG A 95 -16.60 -8.58 -17.80
N GLY A 96 -16.34 -9.42 -16.81
CA GLY A 96 -15.08 -9.48 -16.08
C GLY A 96 -13.90 -9.81 -16.98
N VAL A 97 -14.08 -10.74 -17.94
CA VAL A 97 -13.06 -11.10 -18.92
C VAL A 97 -12.76 -9.93 -19.86
N LEU A 98 -13.78 -9.32 -20.45
CA LEU A 98 -13.61 -8.16 -21.35
C LEU A 98 -12.94 -6.99 -20.63
N LEU A 99 -13.41 -6.68 -19.41
CA LEU A 99 -12.81 -5.66 -18.56
C LEU A 99 -11.34 -5.94 -18.24
N SER A 100 -11.01 -7.19 -17.91
CA SER A 100 -9.62 -7.61 -17.63
C SER A 100 -8.71 -7.41 -18.84
N ILE A 101 -9.17 -7.79 -20.03
CA ILE A 101 -8.42 -7.60 -21.28
C ILE A 101 -8.21 -6.10 -21.55
N THR A 102 -9.26 -5.27 -21.43
CA THR A 102 -9.14 -3.83 -21.65
C THR A 102 -8.18 -3.16 -20.67
N ILE A 103 -8.24 -3.52 -19.39
CA ILE A 103 -7.32 -3.01 -18.37
C ILE A 103 -5.89 -3.46 -18.64
N LEU A 104 -5.68 -4.72 -19.02
CA LEU A 104 -4.35 -5.24 -19.36
C LEU A 104 -3.74 -4.46 -20.52
N ILE A 105 -4.51 -4.23 -21.60
CA ILE A 105 -4.06 -3.43 -22.73
C ILE A 105 -3.71 -2.02 -22.29
N TYR A 106 -4.55 -1.37 -21.46
CA TYR A 106 -4.28 -0.02 -20.96
C TYR A 106 -2.97 0.04 -20.15
N LEU A 107 -2.76 -0.90 -19.23
CA LEU A 107 -1.55 -0.96 -18.40
C LEU A 107 -0.31 -1.24 -19.26
N LEU A 108 -0.39 -2.18 -20.21
CA LEU A 108 0.72 -2.47 -21.13
C LEU A 108 1.05 -1.30 -22.04
N MET A 109 0.03 -0.59 -22.55
CA MET A 109 0.24 0.64 -23.30
C MET A 109 0.95 1.69 -22.44
N GLY A 110 0.56 1.83 -21.17
CA GLY A 110 1.25 2.72 -20.24
C GLY A 110 2.72 2.34 -20.02
N GLU A 111 3.02 1.06 -19.79
CA GLU A 111 4.41 0.57 -19.63
C GLU A 111 5.27 0.78 -20.89
N MET A 112 4.69 0.56 -22.07
CA MET A 112 5.44 0.60 -23.33
C MET A 112 5.55 1.99 -23.97
N HIS A 113 4.56 2.87 -23.75
CA HIS A 113 4.48 4.18 -24.42
C HIS A 113 4.70 5.39 -23.49
N MET A 114 4.69 5.26 -22.16
CA MET A 114 4.96 6.41 -21.29
C MET A 114 6.45 6.78 -21.32
N VAL A 115 6.73 7.97 -21.85
CA VAL A 115 8.09 8.53 -22.04
C VAL A 115 8.80 8.83 -20.70
N ASP A 116 8.05 9.06 -19.62
CA ASP A 116 8.62 9.31 -18.28
C ASP A 116 8.35 8.14 -17.32
N THR A 117 9.36 7.28 -17.18
CA THR A 117 9.32 6.10 -16.30
C THR A 117 9.16 6.48 -14.83
N ILE A 118 9.65 7.66 -14.41
CA ILE A 118 9.57 8.11 -13.01
C ILE A 118 8.11 8.44 -12.66
N SER A 119 7.44 9.21 -13.52
CA SER A 119 6.02 9.53 -13.35
C SER A 119 5.14 8.27 -13.39
N TRP A 120 5.41 7.35 -14.32
CA TRP A 120 4.66 6.09 -14.44
C TRP A 120 4.82 5.21 -13.19
N HIS A 121 6.06 4.97 -12.75
CA HIS A 121 6.33 4.14 -11.56
C HIS A 121 5.68 4.70 -10.30
N LYS A 122 5.58 6.03 -10.17
CA LYS A 122 4.93 6.67 -9.02
C LYS A 122 3.45 6.32 -8.92
N MET A 123 2.70 6.32 -10.03
CA MET A 123 1.25 6.09 -10.05
C MET A 123 0.83 4.62 -10.27
N ARG A 124 1.76 3.78 -10.71
CA ARG A 124 1.54 2.36 -11.05
C ARG A 124 0.80 1.60 -9.94
N GLY A 125 1.21 1.78 -8.68
CA GLY A 125 0.59 1.12 -7.54
C GLY A 125 -0.91 1.43 -7.40
N ALA A 126 -1.28 2.71 -7.51
CA ALA A 126 -2.69 3.12 -7.43
C ALA A 126 -3.51 2.57 -8.61
N GLN A 127 -2.96 2.58 -9.83
CA GLN A 127 -3.62 2.01 -11.00
C GLN A 127 -3.87 0.51 -10.85
N MET A 128 -2.90 -0.23 -10.30
CA MET A 128 -3.05 -1.66 -10.01
C MET A 128 -4.20 -1.91 -9.02
N ILE A 129 -4.34 -1.09 -7.98
CA ILE A 129 -5.45 -1.24 -7.03
C ILE A 129 -6.80 -0.98 -7.72
N VAL A 130 -6.90 0.09 -8.53
CA VAL A 130 -8.11 0.37 -9.32
C VAL A 130 -8.45 -0.79 -10.25
N ALA A 131 -7.44 -1.32 -10.96
CA ALA A 131 -7.57 -2.46 -11.84
C ALA A 131 -8.10 -3.70 -11.09
N MET A 132 -7.46 -4.08 -9.98
CA MET A 132 -7.87 -5.24 -9.18
C MET A 132 -9.30 -5.09 -8.66
N LYS A 133 -9.66 -3.91 -8.13
CA LYS A 133 -11.03 -3.64 -7.67
C LYS A 133 -12.06 -3.76 -8.78
N ALA A 134 -11.78 -3.18 -9.95
CA ALA A 134 -12.69 -3.18 -11.09
C ALA A 134 -12.86 -4.58 -11.69
N VAL A 135 -11.76 -5.31 -11.90
CA VAL A 135 -11.77 -6.70 -12.38
C VAL A 135 -12.55 -7.60 -11.44
N SER A 136 -12.27 -7.54 -10.13
CA SER A 136 -13.01 -8.33 -9.14
C SER A 136 -14.49 -8.02 -9.14
N LEU A 137 -14.87 -6.74 -9.21
CA LEU A 137 -16.28 -6.38 -9.33
C LEU A 137 -16.91 -6.92 -10.62
N GLY A 138 -16.20 -6.87 -11.75
CA GLY A 138 -16.66 -7.45 -13.01
C GLY A 138 -16.95 -8.95 -12.89
N PHE A 139 -16.04 -9.71 -12.28
CA PHE A 139 -16.25 -11.15 -12.05
C PHE A 139 -17.31 -11.45 -10.98
N ASP A 140 -17.44 -10.63 -9.94
CA ASP A 140 -18.48 -10.78 -8.92
C ASP A 140 -19.89 -10.56 -9.51
N VAL A 141 -20.00 -9.66 -10.48
CA VAL A 141 -21.24 -9.44 -11.24
C VAL A 141 -21.51 -10.62 -12.18
N ASP A 142 -20.50 -11.14 -12.89
CA ASP A 142 -20.65 -12.31 -13.78
C ASP A 142 -21.09 -13.57 -13.01
N ARG A 143 -20.59 -13.75 -11.77
CA ARG A 143 -20.95 -14.87 -10.89
C ARG A 143 -22.29 -14.68 -10.17
N GLY A 144 -22.92 -13.51 -10.30
CA GLY A 144 -24.16 -13.17 -9.59
C GLY A 144 -23.99 -12.89 -8.09
N ALA A 145 -22.76 -12.77 -7.58
CA ALA A 145 -22.49 -12.36 -6.21
C ALA A 145 -22.96 -10.91 -5.95
N VAL A 146 -22.92 -10.07 -6.98
CA VAL A 146 -23.51 -8.73 -6.99
C VAL A 146 -24.66 -8.70 -7.98
N ARG A 147 -25.88 -8.40 -7.50
CA ARG A 147 -27.15 -8.54 -8.25
C ARG A 147 -27.20 -7.74 -9.55
N SER A 148 -26.52 -6.59 -9.62
CA SER A 148 -26.52 -5.72 -10.79
C SER A 148 -25.30 -4.79 -10.77
N ILE A 149 -24.99 -4.20 -11.93
CA ILE A 149 -23.91 -3.22 -12.04
C ILE A 149 -24.24 -2.03 -11.11
N PRO A 150 -23.33 -1.64 -10.21
CA PRO A 150 -23.56 -0.53 -9.30
C PRO A 150 -23.70 0.79 -10.08
N SER A 151 -24.45 1.73 -9.50
CA SER A 151 -24.52 3.10 -10.04
C SER A 151 -23.12 3.73 -10.20
N PRO A 152 -22.92 4.69 -11.11
CA PRO A 152 -21.62 5.33 -11.31
C PRO A 152 -21.05 5.90 -10.00
N VAL A 153 -21.90 6.49 -9.16
CA VAL A 153 -21.51 7.08 -7.87
C VAL A 153 -21.03 5.99 -6.90
N ALA A 154 -21.73 4.85 -6.82
CA ALA A 154 -21.31 3.75 -5.97
C ALA A 154 -20.01 3.09 -6.46
N PHE A 155 -19.84 2.95 -7.78
CA PHE A 155 -18.61 2.45 -8.40
C PHE A 155 -17.42 3.38 -8.12
N MET A 156 -17.57 4.69 -8.40
CA MET A 156 -16.50 5.66 -8.16
C MET A 156 -16.16 5.77 -6.67
N GLY A 157 -17.15 5.70 -5.78
CA GLY A 157 -16.90 5.68 -4.34
C GLY A 157 -16.13 4.45 -3.86
N TYR A 158 -16.35 3.29 -4.50
CA TYR A 158 -15.62 2.05 -4.22
C TYR A 158 -14.17 2.12 -4.72
N VAL A 159 -13.98 2.58 -5.95
CA VAL A 159 -12.66 2.73 -6.56
C VAL A 159 -11.82 3.73 -5.78
N TYR A 160 -12.38 4.91 -5.49
CA TYR A 160 -11.72 6.00 -4.78
C TYR A 160 -11.90 5.96 -3.26
N PHE A 161 -12.19 4.79 -2.69
CA PHE A 161 -12.27 4.67 -1.24
C PHE A 161 -10.93 5.05 -0.59
N VAL A 162 -10.96 6.08 0.26
CA VAL A 162 -9.77 6.77 0.83
C VAL A 162 -8.75 5.79 1.42
N GLY A 163 -9.21 4.80 2.20
CA GLY A 163 -8.32 3.85 2.86
C GLY A 163 -7.60 2.87 1.93
N THR A 164 -8.04 2.76 0.67
CA THR A 164 -7.50 1.82 -0.31
C THR A 164 -7.12 2.43 -1.65
N VAL A 165 -7.19 3.75 -1.82
CA VAL A 165 -6.90 4.39 -3.12
C VAL A 165 -5.40 4.56 -3.41
N ILE A 166 -4.56 4.78 -2.38
CA ILE A 166 -3.11 4.96 -2.54
C ILE A 166 -2.34 3.69 -2.16
N PHE A 167 -2.42 3.27 -0.89
CA PHE A 167 -1.61 2.20 -0.34
C PHE A 167 -2.40 1.00 0.17
N GLY A 168 -3.74 1.04 0.17
CA GLY A 168 -4.53 0.01 0.86
C GLY A 168 -4.68 -1.30 0.07
N PRO A 169 -5.05 -2.38 0.78
CA PRO A 169 -5.24 -3.69 0.17
C PRO A 169 -6.45 -3.70 -0.77
N TRP A 170 -6.48 -4.71 -1.63
CA TRP A 170 -7.70 -5.06 -2.35
C TRP A 170 -8.81 -5.43 -1.35
N ILE A 171 -10.01 -4.88 -1.56
CA ILE A 171 -11.22 -5.18 -0.80
C ILE A 171 -12.36 -5.48 -1.78
N SER A 172 -13.28 -6.38 -1.40
CA SER A 172 -14.48 -6.63 -2.20
C SER A 172 -15.44 -5.43 -2.15
N PHE A 173 -16.33 -5.34 -3.15
CA PHE A 173 -17.37 -4.31 -3.18
C PHE A 173 -18.32 -4.41 -1.96
N THR A 174 -18.63 -5.62 -1.53
CA THR A 174 -19.47 -5.88 -0.33
C THR A 174 -18.80 -5.37 0.94
N SER A 175 -17.51 -5.63 1.12
CA SER A 175 -16.72 -5.14 2.27
C SER A 175 -16.66 -3.60 2.29
N TYR A 176 -16.55 -2.97 1.12
CA TYR A 176 -16.64 -1.51 1.00
C TYR A 176 -18.00 -0.98 1.47
N LEU A 177 -19.11 -1.58 1.02
CA LEU A 177 -20.45 -1.18 1.46
C LEU A 177 -20.62 -1.32 2.98
N GLN A 178 -20.03 -2.36 3.59
CA GLN A 178 -20.01 -2.53 5.04
C GLN A 178 -19.19 -1.44 5.74
N ALA A 179 -18.02 -1.06 5.21
CA ALA A 179 -17.22 0.03 5.77
C ALA A 179 -17.99 1.37 5.76
N VAL A 180 -18.70 1.67 4.67
CA VAL A 180 -19.52 2.90 4.53
C VAL A 180 -20.76 2.91 5.44
N LYS A 181 -21.27 1.74 5.84
CA LYS A 181 -22.37 1.66 6.83
C LYS A 181 -21.95 2.21 8.19
N GLY A 182 -20.65 2.16 8.53
CA GLY A 182 -20.08 2.84 9.69
C GLY A 182 -20.14 2.00 10.96
N GLN A 183 -19.27 0.99 11.07
CA GLN A 183 -19.19 0.12 12.25
C GLN A 183 -18.66 0.85 13.49
N ARG A 184 -19.08 0.41 14.68
CA ARG A 184 -18.68 1.01 15.96
C ARG A 184 -17.16 0.97 16.16
N LEU A 185 -16.62 2.00 16.81
CA LEU A 185 -15.22 2.03 17.23
C LEU A 185 -15.05 1.13 18.45
N SER A 186 -14.10 0.19 18.40
CA SER A 186 -13.76 -0.69 19.51
C SER A 186 -12.33 -0.42 19.99
N LEU A 187 -12.03 -0.74 21.26
CA LEU A 187 -10.66 -0.66 21.76
C LEU A 187 -9.73 -1.64 21.04
N ARG A 188 -10.24 -2.82 20.66
CA ARG A 188 -9.51 -3.83 19.86
C ARG A 188 -9.08 -3.26 18.52
N TRP A 189 -9.96 -2.51 17.85
CA TRP A 189 -9.64 -1.80 16.61
C TRP A 189 -8.48 -0.82 16.81
N SER A 190 -8.58 0.05 17.83
CA SER A 190 -7.54 1.06 18.07
C SER A 190 -6.18 0.41 18.38
N TRP A 191 -6.18 -0.69 19.15
CA TRP A 191 -4.97 -1.46 19.43
C TRP A 191 -4.38 -2.08 18.17
N ARG A 192 -5.22 -2.65 17.29
CA ARG A 192 -4.74 -3.23 16.03
C ARG A 192 -4.16 -2.17 15.10
N VAL A 193 -4.82 -1.01 14.95
CA VAL A 193 -4.29 0.13 14.20
C VAL A 193 -2.93 0.56 14.73
N PHE A 194 -2.82 0.72 16.06
CA PHE A 194 -1.55 1.11 16.69
C PHE A 194 -0.45 0.07 16.45
N ARG A 195 -0.75 -1.22 16.66
CA ARG A 195 0.19 -2.31 16.44
C ARG A 195 0.69 -2.34 14.98
N SER A 196 -0.21 -2.27 14.01
CA SER A 196 0.17 -2.28 12.59
C SER A 196 0.96 -1.03 12.20
N LEU A 197 0.65 0.14 12.79
CA LEU A 197 1.43 1.36 12.57
C LEU A 197 2.86 1.24 13.12
N VAL A 198 3.02 0.69 14.32
CA VAL A 198 4.34 0.43 14.92
C VAL A 198 5.13 -0.57 14.08
N LEU A 199 4.51 -1.68 13.66
CA LEU A 199 5.16 -2.67 12.80
C LEU A 199 5.58 -2.07 11.46
N SER A 200 4.73 -1.24 10.86
CA SER A 200 5.05 -0.49 9.64
C SER A 200 6.30 0.39 9.84
N LEU A 201 6.32 1.21 10.89
CA LEU A 201 7.46 2.07 11.18
C LEU A 201 8.75 1.28 11.45
N VAL A 202 8.68 0.18 12.20
CA VAL A 202 9.83 -0.70 12.44
C VAL A 202 10.34 -1.28 11.12
N CYS A 203 9.46 -1.74 10.23
CA CYS A 203 9.86 -2.25 8.93
C CYS A 203 10.54 -1.18 8.07
N LEU A 204 10.04 0.06 8.09
CA LEU A 204 10.66 1.20 7.40
C LEU A 204 12.08 1.46 7.92
N LEU A 205 12.24 1.51 9.25
CA LEU A 205 13.54 1.72 9.89
C LEU A 205 14.50 0.55 9.60
N VAL A 206 14.00 -0.68 9.56
CA VAL A 206 14.85 -1.84 9.26
C VAL A 206 15.30 -1.83 7.80
N SER A 207 14.45 -1.46 6.85
CA SER A 207 14.80 -1.44 5.43
C SER A 207 15.79 -0.33 5.07
N THR A 208 15.67 0.83 5.72
CA THR A 208 16.43 2.05 5.37
C THR A 208 17.63 2.31 6.28
N CYS A 209 17.52 2.01 7.57
CA CYS A 209 18.54 2.35 8.56
C CYS A 209 19.27 1.13 9.12
N VAL A 210 18.58 0.00 9.34
CA VAL A 210 19.26 -1.18 9.92
C VAL A 210 19.99 -1.95 8.82
N SER A 211 19.32 -2.28 7.71
CA SER A 211 19.92 -3.13 6.67
C SER A 211 21.26 -2.56 6.15
N PRO A 212 21.39 -1.28 5.77
CA PRO A 212 22.66 -0.75 5.25
C PRO A 212 23.80 -0.68 6.30
N TYR A 213 23.47 -0.57 7.58
CA TYR A 213 24.46 -0.43 8.66
C TYR A 213 24.84 -1.77 9.31
N LEU A 214 23.95 -2.78 9.24
CA LEU A 214 24.14 -4.09 9.86
C LEU A 214 25.22 -4.89 9.11
N PHE A 215 25.12 -5.01 7.78
CA PHE A 215 26.00 -5.89 7.02
C PHE A 215 27.48 -5.45 7.02
N PRO A 216 27.84 -4.16 6.88
CA PRO A 216 29.23 -3.72 7.00
C PRO A 216 29.88 -4.02 8.37
N TYR A 217 29.08 -4.10 9.44
CA TYR A 217 29.57 -4.32 10.80
C TYR A 217 29.85 -5.81 11.11
N PHE A 218 29.07 -6.74 10.52
CA PHE A 218 29.19 -8.18 10.82
C PHE A 218 30.21 -8.93 9.95
N ILE A 219 30.51 -8.47 8.73
CA ILE A 219 31.48 -9.14 7.82
C ILE A 219 32.88 -9.28 8.45
N PRO A 220 33.45 -8.29 9.16
CA PRO A 220 34.77 -8.42 9.75
C PRO A 220 34.85 -9.43 10.90
N LEU A 221 33.71 -9.82 11.49
CA LEU A 221 33.66 -10.64 12.71
C LEU A 221 33.56 -12.14 12.43
N TYR A 222 33.05 -12.54 11.26
CA TYR A 222 32.73 -13.95 10.98
C TYR A 222 33.83 -14.70 10.20
N ILE A 223 34.95 -14.07 9.87
CA ILE A 223 36.05 -14.74 9.16
C ILE A 223 36.94 -15.43 10.19
N PRO A 224 36.88 -16.77 10.33
CA PRO A 224 37.80 -17.48 11.20
C PRO A 224 39.23 -17.26 10.70
N PHE A 225 40.18 -17.12 11.64
CA PHE A 225 41.62 -17.10 11.34
C PHE A 225 42.00 -18.43 10.64
N SER A 226 42.02 -18.42 9.31
CA SER A 226 42.52 -19.52 8.51
C SER A 226 44.01 -19.31 8.27
N HIS A 227 44.80 -20.37 8.39
CA HIS A 227 46.26 -20.32 8.37
C HIS A 227 46.85 -19.91 7.00
N SER A 228 46.02 -19.91 5.94
CA SER A 228 46.43 -19.58 4.56
C SER A 228 45.89 -18.20 4.15
N PRO A 229 46.75 -17.19 3.91
CA PRO A 229 46.32 -15.82 3.60
C PRO A 229 45.51 -15.74 2.29
N CYS A 230 45.77 -16.64 1.32
CA CYS A 230 45.02 -16.71 0.06
C CYS A 230 43.56 -17.14 0.25
N VAL A 231 43.32 -18.11 1.15
CA VAL A 231 41.96 -18.62 1.44
C VAL A 231 41.17 -17.57 2.20
N GLN A 232 41.80 -16.87 3.13
CA GLN A 232 41.20 -15.78 3.87
C GLN A 232 40.78 -14.61 2.95
N LEU A 233 41.64 -14.21 2.01
CA LEU A 233 41.32 -13.15 1.05
C LEU A 233 40.19 -13.54 0.10
N TYR A 234 40.16 -14.79 -0.37
CA TYR A 234 39.07 -15.31 -1.20
C TYR A 234 37.73 -15.32 -0.45
N LEU A 235 37.68 -15.84 0.78
CA LEU A 235 36.48 -15.84 1.62
C LEU A 235 36.02 -14.43 1.98
N TYR A 236 36.95 -13.52 2.29
CA TYR A 236 36.63 -12.12 2.51
C TYR A 236 35.99 -11.50 1.27
N ASN A 237 36.58 -11.67 0.10
CA ASN A 237 36.03 -11.14 -1.15
C ASN A 237 34.67 -11.78 -1.47
N LEU A 238 34.48 -13.08 -1.28
CA LEU A 238 33.19 -13.72 -1.52
C LEU A 238 32.10 -13.17 -0.59
N LEU A 239 32.39 -13.08 0.72
CA LEU A 239 31.43 -12.61 1.72
C LEU A 239 31.15 -11.11 1.60
N ALA A 240 32.19 -10.29 1.42
CA ALA A 240 32.09 -8.84 1.37
C ALA A 240 31.57 -8.31 0.04
N LEU A 241 31.98 -8.89 -1.10
CA LEU A 241 31.61 -8.38 -2.42
C LEU A 241 30.31 -8.96 -2.97
N GLN A 242 29.91 -10.17 -2.53
CA GLN A 242 28.75 -10.86 -3.10
C GLN A 242 27.66 -11.15 -2.07
N VAL A 243 27.99 -11.85 -0.98
CA VAL A 243 26.96 -12.32 -0.03
C VAL A 243 26.34 -11.16 0.75
N ALA A 244 27.15 -10.30 1.35
CA ALA A 244 26.64 -9.20 2.17
C ALA A 244 25.77 -8.21 1.39
N PRO A 245 26.16 -7.70 0.20
CA PRO A 245 25.28 -6.84 -0.59
C PRO A 245 23.99 -7.54 -1.03
N ALA A 246 24.05 -8.85 -1.32
CA ALA A 246 22.86 -9.61 -1.69
C ALA A 246 21.85 -9.72 -0.51
N TYR A 247 22.32 -10.03 0.69
CA TYR A 247 21.48 -10.08 1.89
C TYR A 247 20.98 -8.70 2.31
N GLU A 248 21.80 -7.66 2.17
CA GLU A 248 21.41 -6.27 2.39
C GLU A 248 20.23 -5.87 1.50
N ASN A 249 20.39 -6.08 0.19
CA ASN A 249 19.36 -5.76 -0.79
C ASN A 249 18.09 -6.60 -0.56
N ALA A 250 18.23 -7.89 -0.28
CA ALA A 250 17.09 -8.76 0.00
C ALA A 250 16.34 -8.30 1.26
N SER A 251 17.04 -8.05 2.37
CA SER A 251 16.45 -7.54 3.61
C SER A 251 15.75 -6.21 3.38
N SER A 252 16.42 -5.23 2.76
CA SER A 252 15.84 -3.91 2.48
C SER A 252 14.59 -4.01 1.60
N PHE A 253 14.62 -4.88 0.58
CA PHE A 253 13.47 -5.11 -0.30
C PHE A 253 12.29 -5.79 0.44
N HIS A 254 12.53 -6.80 1.26
CA HIS A 254 11.45 -7.47 2.00
C HIS A 254 10.82 -6.55 3.05
N PHE A 255 11.64 -5.85 3.85
CA PHE A 255 11.13 -4.95 4.88
C PHE A 255 10.43 -3.71 4.31
N SER A 256 10.85 -3.20 3.14
CA SER A 256 10.09 -2.12 2.47
C SER A 256 8.72 -2.60 1.98
N ASN A 257 8.60 -3.84 1.49
CA ASN A 257 7.31 -4.43 1.16
C ASN A 257 6.43 -4.65 2.41
N TYR A 258 7.00 -5.12 3.52
CA TYR A 258 6.27 -5.25 4.78
C TYR A 258 5.81 -3.89 5.33
N PHE A 259 6.63 -2.85 5.20
CA PHE A 259 6.25 -1.48 5.54
C PHE A 259 4.97 -1.06 4.80
N VAL A 260 4.95 -1.20 3.48
CA VAL A 260 3.78 -0.88 2.64
C VAL A 260 2.59 -1.76 3.01
N GLY A 261 2.82 -3.06 3.26
CA GLY A 261 1.78 -4.01 3.68
C GLY A 261 1.11 -3.60 5.00
N PHE A 262 1.87 -3.30 6.04
CA PHE A 262 1.31 -2.85 7.32
C PHE A 262 0.68 -1.45 7.21
N LEU A 263 1.24 -0.55 6.40
CA LEU A 263 0.64 0.76 6.13
C LEU A 263 -0.72 0.60 5.44
N SER A 264 -0.82 -0.33 4.48
CA SER A 264 -2.07 -0.68 3.80
C SER A 264 -3.14 -1.16 4.78
N GLU A 265 -2.74 -1.98 5.75
CA GLU A 265 -3.61 -2.47 6.81
C GLU A 265 -4.09 -1.30 7.69
N VAL A 266 -3.17 -0.40 8.09
CA VAL A 266 -3.51 0.78 8.87
C VAL A 266 -4.53 1.66 8.15
N THR A 267 -4.36 1.97 6.86
CA THR A 267 -5.30 2.83 6.12
C THR A 267 -6.65 2.15 5.93
N ALA A 268 -6.68 0.85 5.65
CA ALA A 268 -7.92 0.06 5.59
C ALA A 268 -8.65 0.04 6.94
N LEU A 269 -7.95 -0.29 8.02
CA LEU A 269 -8.52 -0.31 9.37
C LEU A 269 -8.98 1.08 9.80
N LEU A 270 -8.21 2.14 9.54
CA LEU A 270 -8.61 3.52 9.88
C LEU A 270 -9.87 3.95 9.14
N SER A 271 -10.02 3.54 7.88
CA SER A 271 -11.22 3.81 7.09
C SER A 271 -12.40 2.86 7.39
N GLY A 272 -12.23 1.89 8.28
CA GLY A 272 -13.32 1.00 8.72
C GLY A 272 -13.51 -0.26 7.88
N ALA A 273 -12.54 -0.61 7.02
CA ALA A 273 -12.46 -1.90 6.34
C ALA A 273 -11.62 -2.91 7.16
N GLY A 274 -11.72 -4.20 6.82
CA GLY A 274 -10.84 -5.25 7.36
C GLY A 274 -11.35 -5.96 8.63
N PHE A 275 -12.62 -5.79 9.00
CA PHE A 275 -13.24 -6.56 10.08
C PHE A 275 -13.94 -7.82 9.54
N SER A 276 -13.96 -8.88 10.35
CA SER A 276 -14.85 -10.03 10.17
C SER A 276 -15.98 -9.94 11.19
N GLU A 277 -17.19 -10.32 10.79
CA GLU A 277 -18.37 -10.36 11.66
C GLU A 277 -18.80 -11.82 11.79
N GLU A 278 -18.54 -12.42 12.96
CA GLU A 278 -18.98 -13.77 13.30
C GLU A 278 -19.91 -13.70 14.51
N LYS A 279 -21.18 -14.11 14.34
CA LYS A 279 -22.20 -14.16 15.40
C LYS A 279 -22.30 -12.85 16.23
N ASP A 280 -22.47 -11.72 15.54
CA ASP A 280 -22.56 -10.36 16.12
C ASP A 280 -21.30 -9.87 16.86
N HIS A 281 -20.21 -10.64 16.85
CA HIS A 281 -18.91 -10.20 17.34
C HIS A 281 -18.04 -9.71 16.19
N VAL A 282 -17.60 -8.46 16.31
CA VAL A 282 -16.69 -7.84 15.35
C VAL A 282 -15.26 -8.15 15.77
N GLU A 283 -14.57 -8.96 14.97
CA GLU A 283 -13.14 -9.20 15.10
C GLU A 283 -12.38 -8.28 14.15
N TRP A 284 -11.44 -7.54 14.74
CA TRP A 284 -10.66 -6.51 14.06
C TRP A 284 -9.31 -7.00 13.69
#